data_AF-A0A6L3AA15-F1
#
_entry.id   AF-A0A6L3AA15-F1
#
_cell.length_a   1.000
_cell.length_b   1.000
_cell.length_c   1.000
_cell.angle_alpha   90.00
_cell.angle_beta   90.00
_cell.angle_gamma   90.00
#
_symmetry.space_group_name_H-M   'P 1'
#
loop_
_entity.id
_entity.type
_entity.pdbx_description
1 polymer ?
#
loop_
_entity_poly.entity_id
_entity_poly.type
_entity_poly.pdbx_seq_one_letter_code
_entity_poly.pdbx_strand_id
1 'polypeptide(L)'
;MRKLNDVKLLPKFMALFLVVGIVPLTVIALISRGQASSSLEGEAESKVAELAFNASDKLDRNLFERYGDVQAYALSQPAKAMEPEGLNEWINTMMGIYSPIYSLMVVAGTSGKIVAVNTVDLGGKPLETKALIGRDVKGEEWFKTAVGNTLQPNQTFVEDLHEDSLMSAVFGAGEKAYAMSFTYPIRDDGGRIVGVWTNRFNWNVTYDVLNAVIERARASGMSTAELMIVSADGTVLASEDTSQVLSRNIGSEKVVQSALVSGASGSEPGDALDGTDHGHLYGYFNSAGFATYPGLGWGVIAAQNQSEALADVGALTNKILIVGAFAAIVVAAVAFWVAITLRRPVVAVVARLAAQRESLGRVEAAMSALAQGDLTIAVTADREKIPAPSRDEVGQAATSV
;
A
#
# COMPACT_ATOMS: atom_id res chain seq x y z
N MET A 1 -0.03 -19.95 49.70
CA MET A 1 0.26 -21.06 48.75
C MET A 1 -0.19 -22.36 49.37
N ARG A 2 -1.36 -22.89 48.99
CA ARG A 2 -1.74 -24.29 49.29
C ARG A 2 -0.63 -25.15 48.68
N LYS A 3 0.16 -25.86 49.50
CA LYS A 3 1.33 -26.59 49.02
C LYS A 3 0.84 -27.53 47.91
N LEU A 4 1.51 -27.54 46.76
CA LEU A 4 1.13 -28.43 45.64
C LEU A 4 0.86 -29.86 46.15
N ASN A 5 1.54 -30.29 47.21
CA ASN A 5 1.36 -31.57 47.89
C ASN A 5 -0.09 -31.95 48.23
N ASP A 6 -0.99 -31.00 48.51
CA ASP A 6 -2.38 -31.28 48.92
C ASP A 6 -3.34 -31.52 47.74
N VAL A 7 -2.89 -31.28 46.50
CA VAL A 7 -3.68 -31.44 45.29
C VAL A 7 -3.59 -32.90 44.79
N LYS A 8 -4.74 -33.49 44.43
CA LYS A 8 -4.82 -34.85 43.85
C LYS A 8 -3.94 -34.95 42.58
N LEU A 9 -3.40 -36.13 42.30
CA LEU A 9 -2.48 -36.36 41.16
C LEU A 9 -3.07 -35.97 39.78
N LEU A 10 -4.36 -36.22 39.57
CA LEU A 10 -5.06 -35.94 38.31
C LEU A 10 -5.00 -34.44 37.91
N PRO A 11 -5.44 -33.48 38.75
CA PRO A 11 -5.33 -32.06 38.42
C PRO A 11 -3.87 -31.57 38.29
N LYS A 12 -2.89 -32.20 38.95
CA LYS A 12 -1.47 -31.87 38.76
C LYS A 12 -0.98 -32.24 37.36
N PHE A 13 -1.26 -33.47 36.92
CA PHE A 13 -0.85 -33.92 35.59
C PHE A 13 -1.59 -33.14 34.50
N MET A 14 -2.90 -32.91 34.65
CA MET A 14 -3.64 -32.07 33.71
C MET A 14 -3.07 -30.66 33.64
N ALA A 15 -2.80 -30.01 34.77
CA ALA A 15 -2.18 -28.69 34.78
C ALA A 15 -0.81 -28.69 34.12
N LEU A 16 0.05 -29.68 34.40
CA LEU A 16 1.37 -29.79 33.79
C LEU A 16 1.29 -29.96 32.27
N PHE A 17 0.46 -30.89 31.78
CA PHE A 17 0.31 -31.14 30.36
C PHE A 17 -0.34 -29.96 29.62
N LEU A 18 -1.34 -29.31 30.23
CA LEU A 18 -1.95 -28.11 29.66
C LEU A 18 -0.95 -26.96 29.61
N VAL A 19 -0.15 -26.74 30.64
CA VAL A 19 0.87 -25.68 30.65
C VAL A 19 1.95 -25.96 29.60
N VAL A 20 2.51 -27.18 29.58
CA VAL A 20 3.58 -27.55 28.64
C VAL A 20 3.09 -27.60 27.18
N GLY A 21 1.82 -27.92 26.94
CA GLY A 21 1.26 -27.94 25.59
C GLY A 21 0.75 -26.59 25.11
N ILE A 22 -0.08 -25.91 25.91
CA ILE A 22 -0.79 -24.68 25.49
C ILE A 22 0.12 -23.47 25.55
N VAL A 23 1.00 -23.33 26.55
CA VAL A 23 1.83 -22.12 26.68
C VAL A 23 2.78 -21.96 25.48
N PRO A 24 3.57 -22.97 25.06
CA PRO A 24 4.43 -22.83 23.88
C PRO A 24 3.65 -22.58 22.60
N LEU A 25 2.51 -23.27 22.40
CA LEU A 25 1.65 -23.05 21.23
C LEU A 25 1.10 -21.62 21.18
N THR A 26 0.69 -21.09 22.33
CA THR A 26 0.20 -19.72 22.46
C THR A 26 1.32 -18.72 22.15
N VAL A 27 2.51 -18.93 22.70
CA VAL A 27 3.69 -18.08 22.43
C VAL A 27 4.04 -18.09 20.94
N ILE A 28 4.10 -19.27 20.31
CA ILE A 28 4.37 -19.40 18.88
C ILE A 28 3.28 -18.70 18.06
N ALA A 29 2.00 -18.88 18.41
CA ALA A 29 0.88 -18.23 17.72
C ALA A 29 0.94 -16.69 17.83
N LEU A 30 1.30 -16.15 19.00
CA LEU A 30 1.45 -14.70 19.21
C LEU A 30 2.63 -14.13 18.42
N ILE A 31 3.78 -14.82 18.42
CA ILE A 31 4.95 -14.41 17.63
C ILE A 31 4.64 -14.47 16.14
N SER A 32 4.08 -15.59 15.68
CA SER A 32 3.70 -15.81 14.27
C SER A 32 2.70 -14.77 13.80
N ARG A 33 1.69 -14.47 14.61
CA ARG A 33 0.72 -13.40 14.32
C ARG A 33 1.40 -12.04 14.20
N GLY A 34 2.21 -11.64 15.18
CA GLY A 34 2.88 -10.34 15.15
C GLY A 34 3.80 -10.18 13.93
N GLN A 35 4.60 -11.19 13.64
CA GLN A 35 5.51 -11.18 12.50
C GLN A 35 4.75 -11.13 11.16
N ALA A 36 3.74 -11.99 11.00
CA ALA A 36 3.02 -12.07 9.74
C ALA A 36 2.10 -10.87 9.49
N SER A 37 1.45 -10.33 10.53
CA SER A 37 0.70 -9.08 10.42
C SER A 37 1.60 -7.92 9.99
N SER A 38 2.75 -7.75 10.65
CA SER A 38 3.69 -6.68 10.28
C SER A 38 4.25 -6.83 8.87
N SER A 39 4.54 -8.06 8.42
CA SER A 39 5.00 -8.28 7.03
C SER A 39 3.91 -7.98 6.00
N LEU A 40 2.66 -8.36 6.26
CA LEU A 40 1.54 -8.09 5.35
C LEU A 40 1.13 -6.60 5.35
N GLU A 41 1.16 -5.94 6.51
CA GLU A 41 0.98 -4.49 6.61
C GLU A 41 2.05 -3.75 5.79
N GLY A 42 3.32 -4.12 5.96
CA GLY A 42 4.43 -3.55 5.17
C GLY A 42 4.33 -3.83 3.66
N GLU A 43 3.78 -4.99 3.27
CA GLU A 43 3.50 -5.29 1.86
C GLU A 43 2.37 -4.40 1.31
N ALA A 44 1.29 -4.21 2.07
CA ALA A 44 0.20 -3.30 1.68
C ALA A 44 0.69 -1.85 1.56
N GLU A 45 1.48 -1.40 2.53
CA GLU A 45 2.15 -0.09 2.54
C GLU A 45 3.05 0.10 1.32
N SER A 46 3.87 -0.90 0.99
CA SER A 46 4.75 -0.85 -0.17
C SER A 46 3.97 -0.80 -1.48
N LYS A 47 2.87 -1.56 -1.60
CA LYS A 47 2.03 -1.58 -2.81
C LYS A 47 1.41 -0.22 -3.12
N VAL A 48 0.88 0.48 -2.13
CA VAL A 48 0.30 1.83 -2.36
C VAL A 48 1.40 2.85 -2.67
N ALA A 49 2.56 2.78 -2.01
CA ALA A 49 3.69 3.66 -2.30
C ALA A 49 4.22 3.45 -3.73
N GLU A 50 4.36 2.18 -4.15
CA GLU A 50 4.74 1.81 -5.51
C GLU A 50 3.70 2.27 -6.53
N LEU A 51 2.41 2.26 -6.18
CA LEU A 51 1.36 2.75 -7.08
C LEU A 51 1.52 4.24 -7.38
N ALA A 52 1.74 5.07 -6.35
CA ALA A 52 2.01 6.50 -6.51
C ALA A 52 3.31 6.75 -7.30
N PHE A 53 4.39 6.03 -6.98
CA PHE A 53 5.66 6.10 -7.71
C PHE A 53 5.50 5.77 -9.19
N ASN A 54 4.83 4.65 -9.51
CA ASN A 54 4.66 4.18 -10.88
C ASN A 54 3.78 5.13 -11.72
N ALA A 55 2.81 5.79 -11.09
CA ALA A 55 2.02 6.85 -11.73
C ALA A 55 2.92 8.07 -12.05
N SER A 56 3.69 8.54 -11.06
CA SER A 56 4.62 9.67 -11.25
C SER A 56 5.68 9.39 -12.31
N ASP A 57 6.38 8.26 -12.25
CA ASP A 57 7.47 7.93 -13.19
C ASP A 57 6.97 7.87 -14.64
N LYS A 58 5.77 7.31 -14.89
CA LYS A 58 5.18 7.30 -16.23
C LYS A 58 4.82 8.69 -16.72
N LEU A 59 4.27 9.53 -15.86
CA LEU A 59 3.92 10.91 -16.20
C LEU A 59 5.17 11.75 -16.43
N ASP A 60 6.14 11.71 -15.53
CA ASP A 60 7.39 12.48 -15.62
C ASP A 60 8.17 12.14 -16.89
N ARG A 61 8.23 10.85 -17.27
CA ARG A 61 8.80 10.44 -18.57
C ARG A 61 8.00 10.96 -19.75
N ASN A 62 6.66 10.92 -19.69
CA ASN A 62 5.84 11.45 -20.77
C ASN A 62 6.03 12.96 -20.93
N LEU A 63 6.05 13.70 -19.82
CA LEU A 63 6.24 15.16 -19.80
C LEU A 63 7.67 15.55 -20.20
N PHE A 64 8.67 14.72 -19.91
CA PHE A 64 10.03 14.90 -20.42
C PHE A 64 10.08 14.90 -21.96
N GLU A 65 9.33 14.01 -22.61
CA GLU A 65 9.24 14.03 -24.09
C GLU A 65 8.63 15.35 -24.57
N ARG A 66 7.58 15.88 -23.91
CA ARG A 66 6.96 17.17 -24.26
C ARG A 66 7.93 18.34 -24.08
N TYR A 67 8.74 18.26 -23.02
CA TYR A 67 9.78 19.23 -22.71
C TYR A 67 10.81 19.32 -23.84
N GLY A 68 11.16 18.20 -24.47
CA GLY A 68 12.05 18.13 -25.64
C GLY A 68 11.36 18.45 -26.97
N ASP A 69 10.12 17.99 -27.17
CA ASP A 69 9.34 18.15 -28.41
C ASP A 69 9.27 19.62 -28.85
N VAL A 70 8.90 20.52 -27.93
CA VAL A 70 8.77 21.95 -28.26
C VAL A 70 10.10 22.56 -28.72
N GLN A 71 11.23 22.07 -28.18
CA GLN A 71 12.56 22.52 -28.60
C GLN A 71 12.84 22.03 -30.02
N ALA A 72 12.57 20.76 -30.31
CA ALA A 72 12.75 20.18 -31.64
C ALA A 72 11.89 20.92 -32.68
N TYR A 73 10.65 21.27 -32.33
CA TYR A 73 9.75 22.00 -33.22
C TYR A 73 10.25 23.43 -33.46
N ALA A 74 10.63 24.15 -32.40
CA ALA A 74 11.13 25.52 -32.48
C ALA A 74 12.48 25.63 -33.21
N LEU A 75 13.29 24.58 -33.23
CA LEU A 75 14.58 24.51 -33.94
C LEU A 75 14.46 24.06 -35.40
N SER A 76 13.26 23.67 -35.84
CA SER A 76 13.00 23.20 -37.21
C SER A 76 13.15 24.32 -38.25
N GLN A 77 13.42 23.96 -39.51
CA GLN A 77 13.51 24.93 -40.60
C GLN A 77 12.21 25.74 -40.81
N PRO A 78 11.00 25.14 -40.80
CA PRO A 78 9.75 25.90 -40.85
C PRO A 78 9.61 26.91 -39.71
N ALA A 79 10.00 26.55 -38.49
CA ALA A 79 9.97 27.46 -37.35
C ALA A 79 10.91 28.64 -37.56
N LYS A 80 12.17 28.39 -37.94
CA LYS A 80 13.18 29.43 -38.19
C LYS A 80 12.80 30.39 -39.32
N ALA A 81 12.17 29.87 -40.38
CA ALA A 81 11.73 30.68 -41.51
C ALA A 81 10.62 31.67 -41.13
N MET A 82 9.80 31.34 -40.11
CA MET A 82 8.66 32.15 -39.64
C MET A 82 7.63 32.48 -40.74
N GLU A 83 7.61 31.70 -41.83
CA GLU A 83 6.63 31.83 -42.92
C GLU A 83 5.30 31.17 -42.49
N PRO A 84 4.17 31.90 -42.45
CA PRO A 84 2.91 31.41 -41.88
C PRO A 84 2.40 30.10 -42.48
N GLU A 85 2.47 29.93 -43.80
CA GLU A 85 2.02 28.71 -44.48
C GLU A 85 2.86 27.50 -44.07
N GLY A 86 4.19 27.64 -44.07
CA GLY A 86 5.12 26.58 -43.68
C GLY A 86 5.01 26.21 -42.20
N LEU A 87 4.79 27.21 -41.33
CA LEU A 87 4.50 27.00 -39.91
C LEU A 87 3.22 26.18 -39.70
N ASN A 88 2.13 26.55 -40.37
CA ASN A 88 0.84 25.84 -40.22
C ASN A 88 0.92 24.40 -40.75
N GLU A 89 1.58 24.17 -41.89
CA GLU A 89 1.82 22.82 -42.41
C GLU A 89 2.64 21.98 -41.43
N TRP A 90 3.70 22.57 -40.86
CA TRP A 90 4.54 21.89 -39.89
C TRP A 90 3.79 21.56 -38.59
N ILE A 91 3.05 22.53 -38.05
CA ILE A 91 2.19 22.34 -36.88
C ILE A 91 1.18 21.21 -37.12
N ASN A 92 0.45 21.24 -38.24
CA ASN A 92 -0.56 20.21 -38.54
C ASN A 92 0.07 18.82 -38.74
N THR A 93 1.28 18.75 -39.30
CA THR A 93 2.04 17.51 -39.39
C THR A 93 2.38 16.96 -38.00
N MET A 94 2.86 17.82 -37.09
CA MET A 94 3.18 17.41 -35.72
C MET A 94 1.93 17.00 -34.93
N MET A 95 0.81 17.71 -35.10
CA MET A 95 -0.49 17.32 -34.52
C MET A 95 -0.90 15.90 -34.92
N GLY A 96 -0.68 15.52 -36.19
CA GLY A 96 -0.96 14.17 -36.68
C GLY A 96 0.00 13.11 -36.14
N ILE A 97 1.31 13.37 -36.19
CA ILE A 97 2.34 12.40 -35.74
C ILE A 97 2.25 12.14 -34.24
N TYR A 98 2.00 13.17 -33.45
CA TYR A 98 1.95 13.11 -32.00
C TYR A 98 0.52 13.00 -31.47
N SER A 99 -0.49 12.67 -32.29
CA SER A 99 -1.84 12.45 -31.74
C SER A 99 -1.84 11.27 -30.75
N PRO A 100 -2.47 11.39 -29.55
CA PRO A 100 -3.37 12.45 -29.10
C PRO A 100 -2.73 13.47 -28.12
N ILE A 101 -1.44 13.76 -28.22
CA ILE A 101 -0.64 14.43 -27.17
C ILE A 101 -0.92 15.94 -27.02
N TYR A 102 -1.23 16.66 -28.09
CA TYR A 102 -1.34 18.11 -28.07
C TYR A 102 -2.72 18.57 -28.54
N SER A 103 -3.37 19.46 -27.78
CA SER A 103 -4.66 20.04 -28.17
C SER A 103 -4.51 21.28 -29.04
N LEU A 104 -3.46 22.07 -28.79
CA LEU A 104 -3.17 23.30 -29.50
C LEU A 104 -1.66 23.52 -29.61
N MET A 105 -1.17 23.92 -30.78
CA MET A 105 0.19 24.42 -30.98
C MET A 105 0.12 25.80 -31.58
N VAL A 106 0.90 26.74 -31.05
CA VAL A 106 0.79 28.17 -31.38
C VAL A 106 2.19 28.76 -31.58
N VAL A 107 2.33 29.58 -32.61
CA VAL A 107 3.53 30.38 -32.84
C VAL A 107 3.17 31.86 -32.82
N ALA A 108 3.90 32.63 -32.02
CA ALA A 108 3.81 34.08 -31.98
C ALA A 108 5.12 34.71 -32.48
N GLY A 109 5.01 35.76 -33.29
CA GLY A 109 6.18 36.56 -33.68
C GLY A 109 6.70 37.42 -32.51
N THR A 110 7.88 38.03 -32.68
CA THR A 110 8.47 38.94 -31.66
C THR A 110 7.59 40.15 -31.31
N SER A 111 6.65 40.50 -32.18
CA SER A 111 5.62 41.51 -31.93
C SER A 111 4.52 41.05 -30.97
N GLY A 112 4.54 39.80 -30.49
CA GLY A 112 3.52 39.21 -29.63
C GLY A 112 2.19 38.95 -30.34
N LYS A 113 2.19 38.92 -31.67
CA LYS A 113 1.03 38.54 -32.48
C LYS A 113 1.15 37.07 -32.86
N ILE A 114 0.08 36.31 -32.68
CA ILE A 114 0.00 34.92 -33.16
C ILE A 114 0.06 34.93 -34.69
N VAL A 115 0.96 34.14 -35.27
CA VAL A 115 1.19 34.03 -36.72
C VAL A 115 0.81 32.66 -37.29
N ALA A 116 0.80 31.62 -36.46
CA ALA A 116 0.41 30.27 -36.85
C ALA A 116 -0.21 29.51 -35.67
N VAL A 117 -1.13 28.60 -36.00
CA VAL A 117 -1.83 27.71 -35.05
C VAL A 117 -2.35 26.49 -35.79
N ASN A 118 -2.45 25.34 -35.13
CA ASN A 118 -3.04 24.15 -35.77
C ASN A 118 -4.46 24.43 -36.28
N THR A 119 -4.77 23.88 -37.44
CA THR A 119 -6.10 23.98 -38.07
C THR A 119 -6.80 22.62 -38.11
N VAL A 120 -6.20 21.61 -37.48
CA VAL A 120 -6.78 20.27 -37.32
C VAL A 120 -6.79 19.87 -35.85
N ASP A 121 -7.79 19.08 -35.46
CA ASP A 121 -7.93 18.48 -34.13
C ASP A 121 -7.11 17.18 -33.99
N LEU A 122 -7.22 16.53 -32.83
CA LEU A 122 -6.55 15.26 -32.52
C LEU A 122 -6.88 14.14 -33.53
N GLY A 123 -8.05 14.18 -34.16
CA GLY A 123 -8.50 13.20 -35.16
C GLY A 123 -8.20 13.62 -36.60
N GLY A 124 -7.46 14.71 -36.81
CA GLY A 124 -7.16 15.26 -38.13
C GLY A 124 -8.34 15.98 -38.80
N LYS A 125 -9.42 16.26 -38.07
CA LYS A 125 -10.58 16.99 -38.60
C LYS A 125 -10.34 18.50 -38.51
N PRO A 126 -10.97 19.32 -39.36
CA PRO A 126 -10.84 20.77 -39.29
C PRO A 126 -11.18 21.33 -37.90
N LEU A 127 -10.34 22.23 -37.39
CA LEU A 127 -10.51 22.93 -36.12
C LEU A 127 -10.53 24.45 -36.36
N GLU A 128 -11.54 25.13 -35.83
CA GLU A 128 -11.74 26.57 -36.02
C GLU A 128 -10.83 27.39 -35.09
N THR A 129 -9.60 27.66 -35.54
CA THR A 129 -8.59 28.43 -34.79
C THR A 129 -8.26 29.80 -35.42
N LYS A 130 -8.88 30.14 -36.54
CA LYS A 130 -8.61 31.37 -37.31
C LYS A 130 -8.74 32.65 -36.48
N ALA A 131 -9.64 32.67 -35.49
CA ALA A 131 -9.83 33.80 -34.59
C ALA A 131 -8.60 34.09 -33.69
N LEU A 132 -7.68 33.13 -33.53
CA LEU A 132 -6.45 33.33 -32.78
C LEU A 132 -5.37 34.07 -33.58
N ILE A 133 -5.39 34.01 -34.91
CA ILE A 133 -4.39 34.69 -35.75
C ILE A 133 -4.46 36.20 -35.52
N GLY A 134 -3.30 36.81 -35.23
CA GLY A 134 -3.18 38.24 -34.93
C GLY A 134 -3.58 38.63 -33.49
N ARG A 135 -4.05 37.69 -32.66
CA ARG A 135 -4.30 37.95 -31.24
C ARG A 135 -2.99 38.37 -30.55
N ASP A 136 -3.11 39.33 -29.64
CA ASP A 136 -1.98 39.80 -28.83
C ASP A 136 -1.76 38.87 -27.63
N VAL A 137 -0.53 38.44 -27.43
CA VAL A 137 -0.09 37.59 -26.32
C VAL A 137 1.11 38.19 -25.57
N LYS A 138 1.43 39.48 -25.77
CA LYS A 138 2.56 40.13 -25.05
C LYS A 138 2.39 40.11 -23.53
N GLY A 139 1.13 40.07 -23.07
CA GLY A 139 0.78 40.02 -21.65
C GLY A 139 0.97 38.64 -21.02
N GLU A 140 1.08 37.58 -21.81
CA GLU A 140 1.16 36.20 -21.33
C GLU A 140 2.56 35.87 -20.82
N GLU A 141 2.64 35.10 -19.73
CA GLU A 141 3.91 34.83 -19.04
C GLU A 141 4.85 33.95 -19.87
N TRP A 142 4.31 32.92 -20.52
CA TRP A 142 5.07 32.09 -21.45
C TRP A 142 5.72 32.90 -22.58
N PHE A 143 5.01 33.91 -23.11
CA PHE A 143 5.55 34.74 -24.17
C PHE A 143 6.65 35.66 -23.66
N LYS A 144 6.42 36.37 -22.54
CA LYS A 144 7.42 37.25 -21.91
C LYS A 144 8.69 36.50 -21.55
N THR A 145 8.56 35.31 -20.98
CA THR A 145 9.68 34.48 -20.56
C THR A 145 10.52 34.04 -21.78
N ALA A 146 9.88 33.51 -22.82
CA ALA A 146 10.60 33.04 -24.00
C ALA A 146 11.23 34.20 -24.79
N VAL A 147 10.48 35.29 -25.05
CA VAL A 147 10.99 36.42 -25.84
C VAL A 147 12.02 37.24 -25.07
N GLY A 148 11.91 37.28 -23.73
CA GLY A 148 12.83 37.97 -22.83
C GLY A 148 14.21 37.31 -22.72
N ASN A 149 14.39 36.12 -23.34
CA ASN A 149 15.65 35.39 -23.34
C ASN A 149 16.14 35.05 -21.91
N THR A 150 15.21 34.79 -20.99
CA THR A 150 15.51 34.45 -19.58
C THR A 150 15.76 32.95 -19.37
N LEU A 151 15.38 32.13 -20.34
CA LEU A 151 15.59 30.68 -20.33
C LEU A 151 17.06 30.33 -20.56
N GLN A 152 17.57 29.38 -19.78
CA GLN A 152 18.87 28.77 -20.00
C GLN A 152 18.90 28.02 -21.35
N PRO A 153 20.10 27.77 -21.92
CA PRO A 153 20.21 26.92 -23.10
C PRO A 153 19.52 25.57 -22.91
N ASN A 154 18.69 25.16 -23.87
CA ASN A 154 17.91 23.91 -23.85
C ASN A 154 16.88 23.81 -22.70
N GLN A 155 16.51 24.95 -22.11
CA GLN A 155 15.45 25.03 -21.11
C GLN A 155 14.12 25.39 -21.76
N THR A 156 13.11 24.53 -21.57
CA THR A 156 11.72 24.80 -21.92
C THR A 156 11.03 25.47 -20.74
N PHE A 157 10.28 26.53 -21.01
CA PHE A 157 9.37 27.10 -20.01
C PHE A 157 8.12 26.23 -19.92
N VAL A 158 7.73 25.86 -18.71
CA VAL A 158 6.59 24.99 -18.45
C VAL A 158 5.61 25.75 -17.55
N GLU A 159 4.37 25.88 -18.01
CA GLU A 159 3.27 26.34 -17.17
C GLU A 159 2.52 25.12 -16.67
N ASP A 160 2.26 25.06 -15.36
CA ASP A 160 1.43 24.03 -14.73
C ASP A 160 0.00 24.07 -15.31
N LEU A 161 -0.81 23.05 -15.01
CA LEU A 161 -2.22 23.02 -15.40
C LEU A 161 -2.94 24.26 -14.85
N HIS A 162 -3.54 25.05 -15.75
CA HIS A 162 -4.31 26.24 -15.41
C HIS A 162 -5.43 26.45 -16.44
N GLU A 163 -6.36 27.36 -16.14
CA GLU A 163 -7.34 27.82 -17.13
C GLU A 163 -6.65 28.70 -18.18
N ASP A 164 -6.55 28.20 -19.42
CA ASP A 164 -5.81 28.82 -20.50
C ASP A 164 -6.72 29.65 -21.43
N SER A 165 -6.28 30.88 -21.74
CA SER A 165 -7.08 31.84 -22.49
C SER A 165 -7.16 31.56 -24.00
N LEU A 166 -6.24 30.75 -24.55
CA LEU A 166 -6.26 30.29 -25.94
C LEU A 166 -7.13 29.05 -26.08
N MET A 167 -7.00 28.10 -25.15
CA MET A 167 -7.88 26.93 -25.04
C MET A 167 -9.34 27.36 -24.85
N SER A 168 -9.60 28.31 -23.96
CA SER A 168 -10.94 28.89 -23.75
C SER A 168 -11.55 29.44 -25.03
N ALA A 169 -10.74 30.10 -25.86
CA ALA A 169 -11.20 30.71 -27.09
C ALA A 169 -11.53 29.70 -28.21
N VAL A 170 -10.93 28.51 -28.17
CA VAL A 170 -11.13 27.46 -29.18
C VAL A 170 -12.15 26.41 -28.72
N PHE A 171 -12.08 25.99 -27.46
CA PHE A 171 -12.85 24.86 -26.92
C PHE A 171 -13.95 25.27 -25.94
N GLY A 172 -14.02 26.54 -25.54
CA GLY A 172 -14.92 27.06 -24.51
C GLY A 172 -14.35 26.96 -23.09
N ALA A 173 -15.10 27.46 -22.12
CA ALA A 173 -14.71 27.49 -20.70
C ALA A 173 -14.82 26.13 -20.00
N GLY A 174 -14.36 26.07 -18.75
CA GLY A 174 -14.37 24.87 -17.90
C GLY A 174 -13.21 23.94 -18.20
N GLU A 175 -13.36 22.63 -17.95
CA GLU A 175 -12.26 21.65 -18.06
C GLU A 175 -11.58 21.64 -19.44
N LYS A 176 -12.31 21.97 -20.51
CA LYS A 176 -11.77 22.07 -21.87
C LYS A 176 -10.84 23.26 -22.10
N ALA A 177 -10.91 24.26 -21.22
CA ALA A 177 -9.99 25.39 -21.19
C ALA A 177 -8.69 25.07 -20.45
N TYR A 178 -8.62 23.96 -19.72
CA TYR A 178 -7.44 23.67 -18.92
C TYR A 178 -6.29 23.21 -19.79
N ALA A 179 -5.10 23.77 -19.56
CA ALA A 179 -3.89 23.32 -20.22
C ALA A 179 -2.66 23.46 -19.33
N MET A 180 -1.80 22.46 -19.45
CA MET A 180 -0.38 22.59 -19.16
C MET A 180 0.32 23.01 -20.46
N SER A 181 1.35 23.87 -20.36
CA SER A 181 2.01 24.39 -21.55
C SER A 181 3.53 24.19 -21.56
N PHE A 182 4.08 24.01 -22.76
CA PHE A 182 5.50 23.89 -23.01
C PHE A 182 5.91 24.93 -24.04
N THR A 183 6.87 25.78 -23.70
CA THR A 183 7.20 26.97 -24.49
C THR A 183 8.70 27.10 -24.71
N TYR A 184 9.10 27.40 -25.95
CA TYR A 184 10.49 27.59 -26.31
C TYR A 184 10.66 28.72 -27.34
N PRO A 185 11.72 29.55 -27.23
CA PRO A 185 11.98 30.61 -28.20
C PRO A 185 12.48 30.03 -29.53
N ILE A 186 11.98 30.57 -30.64
CA ILE A 186 12.46 30.27 -31.99
C ILE A 186 13.62 31.21 -32.28
N ARG A 187 14.79 30.65 -32.65
CA ARG A 187 15.97 31.42 -33.02
C ARG A 187 16.36 31.21 -34.47
N ASP A 188 16.69 32.29 -35.18
CA ASP A 188 17.28 32.20 -36.51
C ASP A 188 18.71 31.60 -36.46
N ASP A 189 19.30 31.37 -37.62
CA ASP A 189 20.67 30.83 -37.71
C ASP A 189 21.74 31.77 -37.15
N GLY A 190 21.40 33.04 -36.92
CA GLY A 190 22.23 34.03 -36.21
C GLY A 190 22.03 34.03 -34.69
N GLY A 191 21.17 33.16 -34.15
CA GLY A 191 20.86 33.03 -32.72
C GLY A 191 19.86 34.07 -32.19
N ARG A 192 19.31 34.94 -33.06
CA ARG A 192 18.34 35.97 -32.67
C ARG A 192 16.97 35.34 -32.51
N ILE A 193 16.24 35.73 -31.47
CA ILE A 193 14.86 35.30 -31.29
C ILE A 193 13.99 35.95 -32.36
N VAL A 194 13.32 35.13 -33.18
CA VAL A 194 12.42 35.56 -34.26
C VAL A 194 10.96 35.24 -33.98
N GLY A 195 10.69 34.41 -32.97
CA GLY A 195 9.36 34.08 -32.51
C GLY A 195 9.39 33.22 -31.24
N VAL A 196 8.21 32.78 -30.81
CA VAL A 196 8.00 31.90 -29.67
C VAL A 196 7.06 30.79 -30.11
N TRP A 197 7.46 29.54 -29.87
CA TRP A 197 6.63 28.36 -30.07
C TRP A 197 6.08 27.90 -28.72
N THR A 198 4.78 27.59 -28.65
CA THR A 198 4.19 26.98 -27.47
C THR A 198 3.20 25.86 -27.81
N ASN A 199 3.21 24.81 -27.00
CA ASN A 199 2.33 23.65 -27.11
C ASN A 199 1.43 23.57 -25.87
N ARG A 200 0.13 23.38 -26.07
CA ARG A 200 -0.83 23.04 -25.00
C ARG A 200 -1.03 21.52 -24.99
N PHE A 201 -0.60 20.91 -23.90
CA PHE A 201 -0.69 19.46 -23.70
C PHE A 201 -2.15 19.04 -23.49
N ASN A 202 -2.54 17.92 -24.12
CA ASN A 202 -3.86 17.34 -23.92
C ASN A 202 -3.90 16.63 -22.56
N TRP A 203 -4.55 17.26 -21.58
CA TRP A 203 -4.63 16.72 -20.22
C TRP A 203 -5.31 15.35 -20.12
N ASN A 204 -6.11 14.95 -21.12
CA ASN A 204 -6.67 13.60 -21.18
C ASN A 204 -5.60 12.51 -21.22
N VAL A 205 -4.41 12.80 -21.74
CA VAL A 205 -3.29 11.86 -21.71
C VAL A 205 -2.83 11.57 -20.27
N THR A 206 -2.90 12.55 -19.36
CA THR A 206 -2.65 12.32 -17.93
C THR A 206 -3.65 11.32 -17.38
N TYR A 207 -4.95 11.51 -17.67
CA TYR A 207 -5.98 10.57 -17.24
C TYR A 207 -5.80 9.17 -17.84
N ASP A 208 -5.43 9.05 -19.12
CA ASP A 208 -5.15 7.75 -19.74
C ASP A 208 -4.01 7.00 -19.03
N VAL A 209 -2.95 7.71 -18.64
CA VAL A 209 -1.83 7.14 -17.89
C VAL A 209 -2.27 6.70 -16.49
N LEU A 210 -2.98 7.57 -15.75
CA LEU A 210 -3.49 7.25 -14.41
C LEU A 210 -4.46 6.07 -14.45
N ASN A 211 -5.39 6.07 -15.41
CA ASN A 211 -6.35 4.99 -15.60
C ASN A 211 -5.65 3.67 -15.95
N ALA A 212 -4.63 3.68 -16.81
CA ALA A 212 -3.87 2.47 -17.12
C ALA A 212 -3.11 1.92 -15.90
N VAL A 213 -2.63 2.80 -15.03
CA VAL A 213 -1.98 2.41 -13.76
C VAL A 213 -3.01 1.82 -12.79
N ILE A 214 -4.16 2.50 -12.60
CA ILE A 214 -5.17 2.08 -11.63
C ILE A 214 -5.87 0.80 -12.04
N GLU A 215 -6.19 0.62 -13.33
CA GLU A 215 -6.85 -0.59 -13.82
C GLU A 215 -5.94 -1.82 -13.65
N ARG A 216 -4.63 -1.65 -13.79
CA ARG A 216 -3.67 -2.73 -13.49
C ARG A 216 -3.62 -3.07 -12.00
N ALA A 217 -3.69 -2.05 -11.13
CA ALA A 217 -3.73 -2.25 -9.68
C ALA A 217 -5.01 -2.98 -9.26
N ARG A 218 -6.17 -2.54 -9.78
CA ARG A 218 -7.49 -3.17 -9.58
C ARG A 218 -7.49 -4.62 -10.05
N ALA A 219 -6.94 -4.89 -11.24
CA ALA A 219 -6.78 -6.26 -11.76
C ALA A 219 -5.86 -7.15 -10.90
N SER A 220 -5.01 -6.54 -10.06
CA SER A 220 -4.08 -7.23 -9.15
C SER A 220 -4.60 -7.31 -7.71
N GLY A 221 -5.88 -7.01 -7.47
CA GLY A 221 -6.54 -7.15 -6.18
C GLY A 221 -6.64 -5.87 -5.34
N MET A 222 -6.28 -4.70 -5.88
CA MET A 222 -6.49 -3.41 -5.24
C MET A 222 -7.77 -2.74 -5.79
N SER A 223 -8.94 -3.34 -5.55
CA SER A 223 -10.19 -2.95 -6.21
C SER A 223 -10.66 -1.55 -5.83
N THR A 224 -10.29 -1.06 -4.64
CA THR A 224 -10.62 0.28 -4.15
C THR A 224 -9.49 1.28 -4.33
N ALA A 225 -8.51 0.96 -5.18
CA ALA A 225 -7.41 1.87 -5.44
C ALA A 225 -7.88 3.12 -6.20
N GLU A 226 -7.36 4.26 -5.77
CA GLU A 226 -7.56 5.58 -6.39
C GLU A 226 -6.21 6.30 -6.53
N LEU A 227 -6.15 7.23 -7.48
CA LEU A 227 -4.99 8.08 -7.74
C LEU A 227 -5.40 9.54 -7.83
N MET A 228 -4.58 10.40 -7.23
CA MET A 228 -4.73 11.85 -7.26
C MET A 228 -3.37 12.51 -7.50
N ILE A 229 -3.38 13.63 -8.22
CA ILE A 229 -2.22 14.51 -8.39
C ILE A 229 -2.57 15.88 -7.83
N VAL A 230 -1.65 16.46 -7.07
CA VAL A 230 -1.74 17.83 -6.59
C VAL A 230 -0.51 18.64 -7.03
N SER A 231 -0.71 19.92 -7.29
CA SER A 231 0.37 20.90 -7.52
C SER A 231 1.19 21.11 -6.24
N ALA A 232 2.31 21.82 -6.37
CA ALA A 232 3.19 22.15 -5.25
C ALA A 232 2.52 22.96 -4.12
N ASP A 233 1.38 23.59 -4.39
CA ASP A 233 0.57 24.33 -3.39
C ASP A 233 -0.63 23.51 -2.86
N GLY A 234 -0.81 22.27 -3.30
CA GLY A 234 -1.88 21.37 -2.89
C GLY A 234 -3.18 21.48 -3.68
N THR A 235 -3.20 22.23 -4.80
CA THR A 235 -4.36 22.29 -5.70
C THR A 235 -4.50 20.97 -6.47
N VAL A 236 -5.71 20.43 -6.57
CA VAL A 236 -5.96 19.17 -7.29
C VAL A 236 -5.78 19.38 -8.79
N LEU A 237 -4.91 18.57 -9.41
CA LEU A 237 -4.61 18.59 -10.85
C LEU A 237 -5.24 17.40 -11.59
N ALA A 238 -5.36 16.26 -10.92
CA ALA A 238 -6.06 15.09 -11.43
C ALA A 238 -6.67 14.30 -10.27
N SER A 239 -7.91 13.83 -10.47
CA SER A 239 -8.69 13.01 -9.53
C SER A 239 -9.75 12.25 -10.34
N GLU A 240 -10.31 11.18 -9.77
CA GLU A 240 -11.47 10.49 -10.34
C GLU A 240 -12.71 11.41 -10.39
N ASP A 241 -12.88 12.28 -9.39
CA ASP A 241 -13.84 13.38 -9.43
C ASP A 241 -13.20 14.62 -10.08
N THR A 242 -13.43 14.77 -11.39
CA THR A 242 -12.85 15.87 -12.19
C THR A 242 -13.37 17.25 -11.76
N SER A 243 -14.51 17.32 -11.07
CA SER A 243 -15.06 18.61 -10.59
C SER A 243 -14.16 19.30 -9.57
N GLN A 244 -13.24 18.57 -8.95
CA GLN A 244 -12.25 19.07 -7.98
C GLN A 244 -11.02 19.70 -8.64
N VAL A 245 -10.80 19.44 -9.94
CA VAL A 245 -9.59 19.86 -10.66
C VAL A 245 -9.57 21.38 -10.80
N LEU A 246 -8.49 22.00 -10.33
CA LEU A 246 -8.29 23.45 -10.18
C LEU A 246 -9.31 24.18 -9.28
N SER A 247 -10.29 23.47 -8.70
CA SER A 247 -11.33 24.06 -7.85
C SER A 247 -11.12 23.75 -6.36
N ARG A 248 -10.44 22.65 -6.04
CA ARG A 248 -10.17 22.19 -4.68
C ARG A 248 -8.67 22.28 -4.37
N ASN A 249 -8.36 22.83 -3.19
CA ASN A 249 -7.03 22.77 -2.61
C ASN A 249 -7.08 21.93 -1.33
N ILE A 250 -6.19 20.94 -1.24
CA ILE A 250 -6.07 20.01 -0.11
C ILE A 250 -4.67 20.04 0.51
N GLY A 251 -3.93 21.14 0.34
CA GLY A 251 -2.58 21.31 0.87
C GLY A 251 -2.46 21.21 2.40
N SER A 252 -3.59 21.34 3.11
CA SER A 252 -3.65 21.14 4.57
C SER A 252 -3.73 19.68 5.00
N GLU A 253 -4.06 18.76 4.09
CA GLU A 253 -4.19 17.34 4.40
C GLU A 253 -2.81 16.74 4.69
N LYS A 254 -2.72 15.93 5.74
CA LYS A 254 -1.43 15.39 6.21
C LYS A 254 -0.69 14.61 5.12
N VAL A 255 -1.41 13.74 4.39
CA VAL A 255 -0.84 12.96 3.29
C VAL A 255 -0.31 13.85 2.17
N VAL A 256 -0.98 14.96 1.88
CA VAL A 256 -0.55 15.93 0.88
C VAL A 256 0.72 16.64 1.34
N GLN A 257 0.79 17.05 2.61
CA GLN A 257 2.01 17.64 3.18
C GLN A 257 3.20 16.67 3.10
N SER A 258 2.98 15.39 3.39
CA SER A 258 3.99 14.34 3.23
C SER A 258 4.42 14.19 1.76
N ALA A 259 3.46 14.19 0.82
CA ALA A 259 3.71 14.05 -0.62
C ALA A 259 4.46 15.26 -1.25
N LEU A 260 4.37 16.43 -0.62
CA LEU A 260 5.02 17.66 -1.10
C LEU A 260 6.42 17.89 -0.52
N VAL A 261 6.88 17.04 0.40
CA VAL A 261 8.29 17.08 0.83
C VAL A 261 9.18 16.63 -0.32
N SER A 262 10.24 17.40 -0.59
CA SER A 262 11.15 17.11 -1.71
C SER A 262 11.76 15.71 -1.60
N GLY A 263 11.58 14.90 -2.64
CA GLY A 263 12.06 13.52 -2.70
C GLY A 263 11.28 12.54 -1.82
N ALA A 264 10.09 12.93 -1.31
CA ALA A 264 9.25 12.05 -0.52
C ALA A 264 8.80 10.83 -1.31
N SER A 265 8.87 9.68 -0.67
CA SER A 265 8.28 8.43 -1.12
C SER A 265 7.95 7.60 0.12
N GLY A 266 6.72 7.13 0.23
CA GLY A 266 6.30 6.37 1.38
C GLY A 266 4.80 6.11 1.41
N SER A 267 4.34 5.71 2.58
CA SER A 267 2.95 5.42 2.85
C SER A 267 2.58 5.84 4.27
N GLU A 268 1.29 6.10 4.48
CA GLU A 268 0.74 6.30 5.82
C GLU A 268 -0.76 6.01 5.84
N PRO A 269 -1.32 5.56 6.98
CA PRO A 269 -2.76 5.54 7.17
C PRO A 269 -3.31 6.96 7.36
N GLY A 270 -4.55 7.18 6.93
CA GLY A 270 -5.26 8.45 7.12
C GLY A 270 -6.76 8.30 6.98
N ASP A 271 -7.48 9.36 7.31
CA ASP A 271 -8.92 9.46 7.06
C ASP A 271 -9.17 9.70 5.56
N ALA A 272 -10.37 9.36 5.07
CA ALA A 272 -10.69 9.52 3.67
C ALA A 272 -10.70 11.00 3.24
N LEU A 273 -10.06 11.30 2.11
CA LEU A 273 -10.02 12.65 1.52
C LEU A 273 -11.36 13.09 0.90
N ASP A 274 -12.29 12.17 0.69
CA ASP A 274 -13.65 12.47 0.21
C ASP A 274 -14.62 12.81 1.37
N GLY A 275 -14.15 12.77 2.62
CA GLY A 275 -14.95 13.02 3.82
C GLY A 275 -15.77 11.83 4.29
N THR A 276 -15.57 10.63 3.73
CA THR A 276 -16.17 9.40 4.25
C THR A 276 -15.49 8.92 5.53
N ASP A 277 -16.25 8.25 6.41
CA ASP A 277 -15.78 7.82 7.73
C ASP A 277 -15.05 6.46 7.69
N HIS A 278 -14.23 6.26 6.66
CA HIS A 278 -13.49 5.02 6.44
C HIS A 278 -11.99 5.30 6.30
N GLY A 279 -11.19 4.55 7.06
CA GLY A 279 -9.74 4.65 7.02
C GLY A 279 -9.19 4.23 5.66
N HIS A 280 -8.21 4.98 5.18
CA HIS A 280 -7.47 4.72 3.97
C HIS A 280 -6.01 4.45 4.29
N LEU A 281 -5.40 3.60 3.47
CA LEU A 281 -3.96 3.48 3.38
C LEU A 281 -3.50 4.30 2.18
N TYR A 282 -2.69 5.32 2.44
CA TYR A 282 -2.15 6.19 1.41
C TYR A 282 -0.73 5.79 1.05
N GLY A 283 -0.42 5.82 -0.23
CA GLY A 283 0.94 5.90 -0.76
C GLY A 283 1.16 7.28 -1.35
N TYR A 284 2.37 7.82 -1.21
CA TYR A 284 2.69 9.14 -1.75
C TYR A 284 4.07 9.16 -2.39
N PHE A 285 4.21 10.04 -3.38
CA PHE A 285 5.47 10.30 -4.06
C PHE A 285 5.54 11.77 -4.50
N ASN A 286 6.70 12.40 -4.29
CA ASN A 286 6.98 13.74 -4.80
C ASN A 286 7.62 13.63 -6.20
N SER A 287 6.95 14.16 -7.22
CA SER A 287 7.48 14.19 -8.59
C SER A 287 8.82 14.93 -8.63
N ALA A 288 9.83 14.23 -9.15
CA ALA A 288 11.20 14.74 -9.29
C ALA A 288 11.54 15.10 -10.75
N GLY A 289 10.57 15.01 -11.66
CA GLY A 289 10.80 15.07 -13.10
C GLY A 289 11.58 13.86 -13.63
N PHE A 290 12.09 13.97 -14.85
CA PHE A 290 12.86 12.91 -15.48
C PHE A 290 13.92 13.48 -16.44
N ALA A 291 15.14 12.95 -16.37
CA ALA A 291 16.29 13.38 -17.17
C ALA A 291 16.51 14.91 -17.11
N THR A 292 16.26 15.67 -18.18
CA THR A 292 16.44 17.14 -18.19
C THR A 292 15.15 17.91 -17.89
N TYR A 293 14.00 17.23 -17.78
CA TYR A 293 12.77 17.84 -17.31
C TYR A 293 12.80 17.88 -15.78
N PRO A 294 12.79 19.08 -15.15
CA PRO A 294 12.97 19.22 -13.71
C PRO A 294 11.73 18.84 -12.87
N GLY A 295 10.58 18.60 -13.51
CA GLY A 295 9.31 18.46 -12.82
C GLY A 295 8.74 19.79 -12.34
N LEU A 296 7.53 19.74 -11.79
CA LEU A 296 6.82 20.89 -11.20
C LEU A 296 6.62 20.73 -9.68
N GLY A 297 7.21 19.69 -9.08
CA GLY A 297 7.09 19.41 -7.64
C GLY A 297 5.70 18.91 -7.23
N TRP A 298 5.00 18.23 -8.14
CA TRP A 298 3.68 17.66 -7.87
C TRP A 298 3.75 16.58 -6.79
N GLY A 299 2.70 16.52 -5.97
CA GLY A 299 2.44 15.38 -5.10
C GLY A 299 1.56 14.37 -5.82
N VAL A 300 2.01 13.12 -5.92
CA VAL A 300 1.21 12.00 -6.43
C VAL A 300 0.77 11.15 -5.25
N ILE A 301 -0.53 10.95 -5.10
CA ILE A 301 -1.14 10.26 -3.98
C ILE A 301 -1.94 9.08 -4.51
N ALA A 302 -1.63 7.90 -4.00
CA ALA A 302 -2.42 6.70 -4.16
C ALA A 302 -3.20 6.45 -2.87
N ALA A 303 -4.45 6.02 -2.99
CA ALA A 303 -5.29 5.65 -1.85
C ALA A 303 -5.86 4.26 -2.05
N GLN A 304 -6.06 3.52 -0.97
CA GLN A 304 -6.81 2.28 -0.94
C GLN A 304 -7.58 2.17 0.37
N ASN A 305 -8.80 1.62 0.36
CA ASN A 305 -9.52 1.36 1.60
C ASN A 305 -8.70 0.46 2.51
N GLN A 306 -8.47 0.90 3.76
CA GLN A 306 -7.61 0.19 4.70
C GLN A 306 -8.14 -1.22 5.02
N SER A 307 -9.46 -1.39 5.06
CA SER A 307 -10.08 -2.70 5.29
C SER A 307 -9.81 -3.70 4.16
N GLU A 308 -9.69 -3.22 2.91
CA GLU A 308 -9.30 -4.06 1.77
C GLU A 308 -7.80 -4.34 1.82
N ALA A 309 -6.99 -3.29 1.98
CA ALA A 309 -5.53 -3.40 2.02
C ALA A 309 -5.04 -4.39 3.10
N LEU A 310 -5.73 -4.45 4.24
CA LEU A 310 -5.39 -5.31 5.37
C LEU A 310 -6.26 -6.58 5.48
N ALA A 311 -7.07 -6.90 4.46
CA ALA A 311 -7.96 -8.06 4.49
C ALA A 311 -7.19 -9.38 4.70
N ASP A 312 -6.02 -9.53 4.07
CA ASP A 312 -5.17 -10.70 4.22
C ASP A 312 -4.60 -10.85 5.63
N VAL A 313 -4.33 -9.73 6.32
CA VAL A 313 -3.90 -9.71 7.74
C VAL A 313 -5.01 -10.28 8.62
N GLY A 314 -6.25 -9.84 8.38
CA GLY A 314 -7.44 -10.31 9.10
C GLY A 314 -7.69 -11.80 8.87
N ALA A 315 -7.63 -12.23 7.61
CA ALA A 315 -7.81 -13.63 7.22
C ALA A 315 -6.74 -14.55 7.85
N LEU A 316 -5.48 -14.12 7.84
CA LEU A 316 -4.39 -14.88 8.44
C LEU A 316 -4.53 -14.96 9.98
N THR A 317 -4.87 -13.85 10.62
CA THR A 317 -5.12 -13.80 12.06
C THR A 317 -6.22 -14.79 12.46
N ASN A 318 -7.33 -14.81 11.71
CA ASN A 318 -8.43 -15.75 11.95
C ASN A 318 -7.99 -17.21 11.77
N LYS A 319 -7.19 -17.51 10.74
CA LYS A 319 -6.64 -18.86 10.54
C LYS A 319 -5.73 -19.29 11.70
N ILE A 320 -4.84 -18.41 12.17
CA ILE A 320 -3.97 -18.69 13.33
C ILE A 320 -4.81 -18.98 14.58
N LEU A 321 -5.87 -18.21 14.82
CA LEU A 321 -6.76 -18.42 15.96
C LEU A 321 -7.53 -19.74 15.88
N ILE A 322 -8.05 -20.10 14.70
CA ILE A 322 -8.77 -21.36 14.50
C ILE A 322 -7.83 -22.55 14.71
N VAL A 323 -6.64 -22.53 14.11
CA VAL A 323 -5.64 -23.60 14.28
C VAL A 323 -5.16 -23.67 15.73
N GLY A 324 -4.92 -22.54 16.37
CA GLY A 324 -4.55 -22.47 17.79
C GLY A 324 -5.63 -23.03 18.71
N ALA A 325 -6.90 -22.69 18.48
CA ALA A 325 -8.04 -23.22 19.22
C ALA A 325 -8.19 -24.73 19.03
N PHE A 326 -8.06 -25.22 17.79
CA PHE A 326 -8.09 -26.65 17.50
C PHE A 326 -6.94 -27.40 18.20
N ALA A 327 -5.72 -26.87 18.12
CA ALA A 327 -4.56 -27.45 18.80
C ALA A 327 -4.74 -27.47 20.33
N ALA A 328 -5.31 -26.42 20.92
CA ALA A 328 -5.61 -26.38 22.35
C ALA A 328 -6.63 -27.46 22.76
N ILE A 329 -7.68 -27.68 21.95
CA ILE A 329 -8.65 -28.76 22.18
C ILE A 329 -7.98 -30.13 22.12
N VAL A 330 -7.11 -30.37 21.12
CA VAL A 330 -6.36 -31.63 20.99
C VAL A 330 -5.44 -31.86 22.19
N VAL A 331 -4.68 -30.85 22.60
CA VAL A 331 -3.82 -30.92 23.80
C VAL A 331 -4.64 -31.24 25.05
N ALA A 332 -5.79 -30.58 25.23
CA ALA A 332 -6.68 -30.84 26.35
C ALA A 332 -7.25 -32.27 26.34
N ALA A 333 -7.64 -32.77 25.16
CA ALA A 333 -8.15 -34.14 24.99
C ALA A 333 -7.07 -35.19 25.29
N VAL A 334 -5.84 -35.00 24.79
CA VAL A 334 -4.69 -35.88 25.07
C VAL A 334 -4.31 -35.82 26.55
N ALA A 335 -4.21 -34.62 27.13
CA ALA A 335 -3.92 -34.45 28.55
C ALA A 335 -4.96 -35.16 29.43
N PHE A 336 -6.25 -35.05 29.10
CA PHE A 336 -7.33 -35.73 29.78
C PHE A 336 -7.24 -37.26 29.64
N TRP A 337 -7.00 -37.76 28.42
CA TRP A 337 -6.86 -39.19 28.13
C TRP A 337 -5.67 -39.82 28.87
N VAL A 338 -4.50 -39.18 28.84
CA VAL A 338 -3.30 -39.61 29.58
C VAL A 338 -3.55 -39.57 31.08
N ALA A 339 -4.16 -38.49 31.59
CA ALA A 339 -4.42 -38.34 33.02
C ALA A 339 -5.38 -39.41 33.55
N ILE A 340 -6.41 -39.80 32.79
CA ILE A 340 -7.31 -40.92 33.15
C ILE A 340 -6.58 -42.26 33.12
N THR A 341 -5.79 -42.50 32.09
CA THR A 341 -5.08 -43.77 31.88
C THR A 341 -4.08 -44.01 33.01
N LEU A 342 -3.32 -42.99 33.42
CA LEU A 342 -2.35 -43.09 34.53
C LEU A 342 -3.02 -43.11 35.92
N ARG A 343 -4.22 -42.52 36.08
CA ARG A 343 -4.91 -42.51 37.38
C ARG A 343 -5.22 -43.91 37.89
N ARG A 344 -5.71 -44.80 37.02
CA ARG A 344 -6.15 -46.15 37.40
C ARG A 344 -5.04 -46.98 38.08
N PRO A 345 -3.87 -47.19 37.45
CA PRO A 345 -2.80 -48.00 38.05
C PRO A 345 -2.21 -47.33 39.29
N VAL A 346 -2.04 -45.99 39.28
CA VAL A 346 -1.48 -45.28 40.45
C VAL A 346 -2.38 -45.37 41.67
N VAL A 347 -3.70 -45.22 41.51
CA VAL A 347 -4.64 -45.38 42.63
C VAL A 347 -4.63 -46.82 43.16
N ALA A 348 -4.53 -47.82 42.29
CA ALA A 348 -4.45 -49.22 42.70
C ALA A 348 -3.18 -49.50 43.53
N VAL A 349 -2.02 -49.00 43.10
CA VAL A 349 -0.75 -49.14 43.85
C VAL A 349 -0.82 -48.41 45.20
N VAL A 350 -1.34 -47.18 45.23
CA VAL A 350 -1.47 -46.41 46.48
C VAL A 350 -2.44 -47.10 47.47
N ALA A 351 -3.57 -47.61 46.99
CA ALA A 351 -4.52 -48.35 47.81
C ALA A 351 -3.86 -49.60 48.43
N ARG A 352 -3.04 -50.32 47.64
CA ARG A 352 -2.31 -51.49 48.12
C ARG A 352 -1.23 -51.15 49.15
N LEU A 353 -0.46 -50.08 48.93
CA LEU A 353 0.52 -49.60 49.91
C LEU A 353 -0.16 -49.18 51.23
N ALA A 354 -1.35 -48.58 51.16
CA ALA A 354 -2.13 -48.26 52.34
C ALA A 354 -2.60 -49.51 53.09
N ALA A 355 -3.13 -50.52 52.38
CA ALA A 355 -3.55 -51.80 52.94
C ALA A 355 -2.35 -52.56 53.57
N GLN A 356 -1.19 -52.53 52.92
CA GLN A 356 0.04 -53.14 53.44
C GLN A 356 0.58 -52.42 54.68
N ARG A 357 0.46 -51.10 54.75
CA ARG A 357 0.80 -50.35 55.97
C ARG A 357 -0.12 -50.72 57.13
N GLU A 358 -1.41 -50.89 56.86
CA GLU A 358 -2.36 -51.33 57.86
C GLU A 358 -2.07 -52.75 58.34
N SER A 359 -1.72 -53.67 57.42
CA SER A 359 -1.34 -55.04 57.79
C SER A 359 -0.03 -55.08 58.58
N LEU A 360 0.97 -54.27 58.24
CA LEU A 360 2.19 -54.10 59.03
C LEU A 360 1.89 -53.56 60.43
N GLY A 361 0.98 -52.59 60.56
CA GLY A 361 0.53 -52.10 61.87
C GLY A 361 -0.17 -53.19 62.69
N ARG A 362 -0.96 -54.07 62.06
CA ARG A 362 -1.55 -55.24 62.72
C ARG A 362 -0.50 -56.27 63.14
N VAL A 363 0.52 -56.50 62.31
CA VAL A 363 1.66 -57.38 62.65
C VAL A 363 2.44 -56.80 63.83
N GLU A 364 2.74 -55.51 63.83
CA GLU A 364 3.47 -54.84 64.92
C GLU A 364 2.66 -54.86 66.23
N ALA A 365 1.34 -54.61 66.16
CA ALA A 365 0.44 -54.75 67.30
C ALA A 365 0.39 -56.19 67.82
N ALA A 366 0.33 -57.18 66.93
CA ALA A 366 0.35 -58.60 67.30
C ALA A 366 1.70 -59.02 67.90
N MET A 367 2.83 -58.53 67.37
CA MET A 367 4.16 -58.77 67.93
C MET A 367 4.34 -58.13 69.31
N SER A 368 3.78 -56.92 69.51
CA SER A 368 3.80 -56.25 70.81
C SER A 368 2.93 -56.98 71.84
N ALA A 369 1.76 -57.48 71.43
CA ALA A 369 0.90 -58.32 72.27
C ALA A 369 1.56 -59.67 72.60
N LEU A 370 2.25 -60.29 71.62
CA LEU A 370 3.04 -61.50 71.81
C LEU A 370 4.16 -61.29 72.83
N ALA A 371 4.88 -60.16 72.74
CA ALA A 371 5.92 -59.80 73.72
C ALA A 371 5.37 -59.58 75.14
N GLN A 372 4.06 -59.30 75.26
CA GLN A 372 3.34 -59.16 76.52
C GLN A 372 2.63 -60.46 76.95
N GLY A 373 2.77 -61.56 76.20
CA GLY A 373 2.26 -62.89 76.53
C GLY A 373 0.84 -63.20 76.01
N ASP A 374 0.24 -62.33 75.19
CA ASP A 374 -1.07 -62.57 74.58
C ASP A 374 -0.91 -63.28 73.22
N LEU A 375 -1.36 -64.54 73.18
CA LEU A 375 -1.32 -65.41 72.00
C LEU A 375 -2.64 -65.45 71.21
N THR A 376 -3.63 -64.63 71.57
CA THR A 376 -4.97 -64.68 70.96
C THR A 376 -5.09 -63.87 69.66
N ILE A 377 -4.10 -63.04 69.33
CA ILE A 377 -4.11 -62.20 68.13
C ILE A 377 -3.65 -63.01 66.91
N ALA A 378 -4.59 -63.39 66.05
CA ALA A 378 -4.30 -64.02 64.77
C ALA A 378 -4.07 -62.97 63.66
N VAL A 379 -2.94 -63.07 62.95
CA VAL A 379 -2.65 -62.23 61.78
C VAL A 379 -2.75 -63.07 60.51
N THR A 380 -3.74 -62.78 59.68
CA THR A 380 -3.88 -63.35 58.33
C THR A 380 -3.27 -62.41 57.30
N ALA A 381 -2.39 -62.96 56.45
CA ALA A 381 -1.81 -62.22 55.34
C ALA A 381 -2.85 -61.99 54.24
N ASP A 382 -3.15 -60.73 53.95
CA ASP A 382 -3.98 -60.36 52.81
C ASP A 382 -3.18 -60.50 51.51
N ARG A 383 -3.67 -61.30 50.56
CA ARG A 383 -2.98 -61.69 49.32
C ARG A 383 -3.81 -61.41 48.06
N GLU A 384 -4.84 -60.58 48.14
CA GLU A 384 -5.68 -60.33 46.98
C GLU A 384 -4.89 -59.59 45.88
N LYS A 385 -4.78 -60.22 44.69
CA LYS A 385 -4.04 -59.67 43.56
C LYS A 385 -4.84 -58.56 42.90
N ILE A 386 -4.16 -57.49 42.47
CA ILE A 386 -4.80 -56.43 41.68
C ILE A 386 -5.36 -57.05 40.39
N PRO A 387 -6.68 -56.93 40.12
CA PRO A 387 -7.27 -57.48 38.90
C PRO A 387 -6.80 -56.66 37.68
N ALA A 388 -6.22 -57.34 36.69
CA ALA A 388 -5.75 -56.79 35.41
C ALA A 388 -4.77 -55.59 35.54
N PRO A 389 -3.54 -55.81 36.04
CA PRO A 389 -2.51 -54.77 36.09
C PRO A 389 -2.16 -54.25 34.70
N SER A 390 -1.81 -52.96 34.59
CA SER A 390 -1.29 -52.38 33.35
C SER A 390 0.02 -53.08 32.93
N ARG A 391 0.39 -52.98 31.65
CA ARG A 391 1.63 -53.58 31.12
C ARG A 391 2.86 -52.67 31.26
N ASP A 392 2.65 -51.45 31.72
CA ASP A 392 3.69 -50.44 31.98
C ASP A 392 4.45 -50.72 33.30
N GLU A 393 5.45 -49.90 33.59
CA GLU A 393 6.29 -50.00 34.78
C GLU A 393 5.47 -49.93 36.08
N VAL A 394 4.38 -49.16 36.09
CA VAL A 394 3.48 -49.04 37.25
C VAL A 394 2.73 -50.34 37.49
N GLY A 395 2.24 -50.98 36.43
CA GLY A 395 1.56 -52.28 36.54
C GLY A 395 2.51 -53.43 36.90
N GLN A 396 3.77 -53.39 36.44
CA GLN A 396 4.80 -54.34 36.87
C GLN A 396 5.21 -54.14 38.34
N ALA A 397 5.31 -52.89 38.81
CA ALA A 397 5.50 -52.61 40.23
C ALA A 397 4.29 -53.09 41.05
N ALA A 398 3.07 -52.90 40.52
CA ALA A 398 1.83 -53.31 41.17
C ALA A 398 1.70 -54.83 41.37
N THR A 399 2.36 -55.66 40.54
CA THR A 399 2.36 -57.13 40.68
C THR A 399 3.49 -57.68 41.54
N SER A 400 4.55 -56.90 41.77
CA SER A 400 5.74 -57.31 42.53
C SER A 400 5.71 -56.90 44.00
N VAL A 401 4.99 -55.82 44.33
CA VAL A 401 4.45 -55.56 45.68
C VAL A 401 3.29 -56.52 45.92
#